data_AF-A0A973JDQ4-F1
#
_entry.id   AF-A0A973JDQ4-F1
#
_cell.length_a   1.000
_cell.length_b   1.000
_cell.length_c   1.000
_cell.angle_alpha   90.00
_cell.angle_beta   90.00
_cell.angle_gamma   90.00
#
_symmetry.space_group_name_H-M   'P 1'
#
loop_
_entity.id
_entity.type
_entity.pdbx_description
1 polymer ?
#
loop_
_entity_poly.entity_id
_entity_poly.type
_entity_poly.pdbx_seq_one_letter_code
_entity_poly.pdbx_strand_id
1 'polypeptide(L)'
;MGKLQKLENTMPVPQESDTQEDKKKFKDLAKAYEANPPDKVGELFNKMDNKTAATIILQMNNKKAGILWGHLDPVKAVEIAKTIIRM
;
A
#
# COMPACT_ATOMS: atom_id res chain seq x y z
N MET A 1 -20.29 40.35 -11.19
CA MET A 1 -19.46 39.24 -11.71
C MET A 1 -18.03 39.52 -11.34
N GLY A 2 -17.42 38.64 -10.56
CA GLY A 2 -16.01 38.73 -10.16
C GLY A 2 -15.58 37.41 -9.55
N LYS A 3 -15.87 36.31 -10.27
CA LYS A 3 -15.27 34.99 -10.04
C LYS A 3 -13.77 35.22 -10.19
N LEU A 4 -12.97 35.32 -9.13
CA LEU A 4 -11.48 35.23 -9.13
C LEU A 4 -10.86 35.54 -7.74
N GLN A 5 -11.50 35.14 -6.64
CA GLN A 5 -10.88 35.12 -5.31
C GLN A 5 -11.60 34.03 -4.51
N LYS A 6 -10.85 33.18 -3.79
CA LYS A 6 -11.30 31.96 -3.06
C LYS A 6 -11.14 30.63 -3.81
N LEU A 7 -10.21 30.52 -4.75
CA LEU A 7 -9.73 29.20 -5.24
C LEU A 7 -8.31 28.88 -4.78
N GLU A 8 -7.93 29.42 -3.63
CA GLU A 8 -6.59 29.28 -3.03
C GLU A 8 -6.69 29.07 -1.51
N ASN A 9 -7.74 28.41 -1.01
CA ASN A 9 -7.70 27.97 0.39
C ASN A 9 -8.65 26.83 0.76
N THR A 10 -8.61 25.74 -0.01
CA THR A 10 -8.97 24.43 0.53
C THR A 10 -8.03 23.42 -0.11
N MET A 11 -6.78 23.37 0.36
CA MET A 11 -6.08 22.09 0.35
C MET A 11 -6.89 21.22 1.32
N PRO A 12 -7.61 20.18 0.86
CA PRO A 12 -7.95 19.13 1.78
C PRO A 12 -6.60 18.57 2.24
N VAL A 13 -6.24 18.85 3.49
CA VAL A 13 -5.31 18.03 4.25
C VAL A 13 -5.67 16.59 3.91
N PRO A 14 -4.76 15.74 3.40
CA PRO A 14 -5.07 14.34 3.15
C PRO A 14 -5.51 13.71 4.47
N GLN A 15 -6.82 13.67 4.70
CA GLN A 15 -7.40 13.14 5.90
C GLN A 15 -7.15 11.65 5.86
N GLU A 16 -6.30 11.19 6.76
CA GLU A 16 -6.06 9.82 7.18
C GLU A 16 -7.40 9.23 7.65
N SER A 17 -8.24 8.90 6.69
CA SER A 17 -9.52 8.30 6.92
C SER A 17 -9.28 6.80 6.81
N ASP A 18 -8.77 6.21 7.90
CA ASP A 18 -8.71 4.76 8.11
C ASP A 18 -10.14 4.21 8.23
N THR A 19 -10.95 4.39 7.20
CA THR A 19 -12.32 3.93 7.20
C THR A 19 -12.33 2.41 7.12
N GLN A 20 -13.30 1.76 7.77
CA GLN A 20 -13.44 0.31 7.71
C GLN A 20 -13.53 -0.22 6.26
N GLU A 21 -14.00 0.62 5.32
CA GLU A 21 -14.05 0.30 3.91
C GLU A 21 -12.67 0.15 3.30
N ASP A 22 -11.71 1.00 3.64
CA ASP A 22 -10.35 0.91 3.12
C ASP A 22 -9.63 -0.32 3.69
N LYS A 23 -9.82 -0.63 4.98
CA LYS A 23 -9.35 -1.90 5.55
C LYS A 23 -9.92 -3.12 4.82
N LYS A 24 -11.21 -3.09 4.46
CA LYS A 24 -11.85 -4.17 3.71
C LYS A 24 -11.27 -4.29 2.29
N LYS A 25 -11.02 -3.18 1.61
CA LYS A 25 -10.39 -3.14 0.27
C LYS A 25 -8.96 -3.70 0.32
N PHE A 26 -8.13 -3.27 1.27
CA PHE A 26 -6.75 -3.78 1.39
C PHE A 26 -6.71 -5.27 1.75
N LYS A 27 -7.67 -5.74 2.55
CA LYS A 27 -7.82 -7.16 2.85
C LYS A 27 -8.24 -8.00 1.63
N ASP A 28 -9.10 -7.46 0.78
CA ASP A 28 -9.48 -8.12 -0.48
C ASP A 28 -8.32 -8.16 -1.47
N LEU A 29 -7.60 -7.05 -1.60
CA LEU A 29 -6.36 -6.97 -2.38
C LEU A 29 -5.31 -7.97 -1.88
N ALA A 30 -5.09 -8.04 -0.56
CA ALA A 30 -4.19 -9.02 0.03
C ALA A 30 -4.58 -10.45 -0.41
N LYS A 31 -5.86 -10.83 -0.30
CA LYS A 31 -6.34 -12.14 -0.77
C LYS A 31 -6.13 -12.37 -2.26
N ALA A 32 -6.35 -11.35 -3.08
CA ALA A 32 -6.13 -11.43 -4.52
C ALA A 32 -4.64 -11.69 -4.82
N TYR A 33 -3.73 -10.94 -4.19
CA TYR A 33 -2.29 -11.16 -4.35
C TYR A 33 -1.84 -12.52 -3.80
N GLU A 34 -2.40 -12.96 -2.69
CA GLU A 34 -2.15 -14.28 -2.11
C GLU A 34 -2.59 -15.46 -2.99
N ALA A 35 -3.53 -15.25 -3.92
CA ALA A 35 -4.00 -16.26 -4.86
C ALA A 35 -3.16 -16.31 -6.16
N ASN A 36 -2.26 -15.34 -6.35
CA ASN A 36 -1.41 -15.25 -7.52
C ASN A 36 -0.01 -15.86 -7.27
N PRO A 37 0.73 -16.24 -8.34
CA PRO A 37 2.09 -16.74 -8.21
C PRO A 37 3.02 -15.72 -7.52
N PRO A 38 3.83 -16.11 -6.53
CA PRO A 38 4.61 -15.19 -5.72
C PRO A 38 5.64 -14.38 -6.52
N ASP A 39 6.16 -14.94 -7.61
CA ASP A 39 7.10 -14.28 -8.50
C ASP A 39 6.50 -13.04 -9.18
N LYS A 40 5.32 -13.20 -9.79
CA LYS A 40 4.57 -12.10 -10.41
C LYS A 40 4.12 -11.06 -9.40
N VAL A 41 3.76 -11.49 -8.19
CA VAL A 41 3.37 -10.58 -7.11
C VAL A 41 4.60 -9.79 -6.65
N GLY A 42 5.76 -10.42 -6.51
CA GLY A 42 7.02 -9.75 -6.20
C GLY A 42 7.37 -8.67 -7.22
N GLU A 43 7.30 -8.98 -8.52
CA GLU A 43 7.52 -8.00 -9.59
C GLU A 43 6.56 -6.80 -9.51
N LEU A 44 5.29 -7.06 -9.17
CA LEU A 44 4.29 -6.00 -9.04
C LEU A 44 4.55 -5.11 -7.82
N PHE A 45 4.89 -5.73 -6.68
CA PHE A 45 5.22 -5.03 -5.44
C PHE A 45 6.52 -4.21 -5.58
N ASN A 46 7.46 -4.67 -6.41
CA ASN A 46 8.65 -3.89 -6.75
C ASN A 46 8.32 -2.55 -7.45
N LYS A 47 7.22 -2.50 -8.20
CA LYS A 47 6.75 -1.29 -8.89
C LYS A 47 5.69 -0.52 -8.11
N MET A 48 5.20 -1.07 -7.00
CA MET A 48 4.14 -0.48 -6.18
C MET A 48 4.71 0.60 -5.24
N ASP A 49 3.87 1.57 -4.86
CA ASP A 49 4.22 2.52 -3.81
C ASP A 49 4.48 1.82 -2.46
N ASN A 50 5.45 2.33 -1.71
CA ASN A 50 5.89 1.71 -0.46
C ASN A 50 4.79 1.71 0.62
N LYS A 51 3.95 2.74 0.67
CA LYS A 51 2.84 2.83 1.63
C LYS A 51 1.76 1.81 1.28
N THR A 52 1.36 1.73 0.01
CA THR A 52 0.36 0.76 -0.43
C THR A 52 0.84 -0.69 -0.24
N ALA A 53 2.09 -0.97 -0.63
CA ALA A 53 2.69 -2.30 -0.45
C ALA A 53 2.73 -2.70 1.03
N ALA A 54 3.16 -1.79 1.90
CA ALA A 54 3.19 -2.00 3.36
C ALA A 54 1.79 -2.32 3.91
N THR A 55 0.78 -1.52 3.56
CA THR A 55 -0.60 -1.74 4.01
C THR A 55 -1.13 -3.10 3.54
N ILE A 56 -0.85 -3.51 2.31
CA ILE A 56 -1.30 -4.81 1.78
C ILE A 56 -0.57 -5.97 2.48
N ILE A 57 0.76 -5.90 2.63
CA ILE A 57 1.55 -6.93 3.32
C ILE A 57 1.06 -7.15 4.75
N LEU A 58 0.71 -6.08 5.47
CA LEU A 58 0.14 -6.17 6.82
C LEU A 58 -1.25 -6.86 6.87
N GLN A 59 -1.96 -6.93 5.74
CA GLN A 59 -3.24 -7.63 5.62
C GLN A 59 -3.12 -9.06 5.06
N MET A 60 -1.94 -9.46 4.57
CA MET A 60 -1.69 -10.81 4.05
C MET A 60 -1.51 -11.84 5.17
N ASN A 61 -1.68 -13.12 4.84
CA ASN A 61 -1.26 -14.21 5.71
C ASN A 61 0.26 -14.19 5.89
N ASN A 62 0.71 -14.32 7.14
CA ASN A 62 2.13 -14.31 7.51
C ASN A 62 3.02 -15.23 6.66
N LYS A 63 2.55 -16.44 6.31
CA LYS A 63 3.34 -17.37 5.48
C LYS A 63 3.51 -16.86 4.05
N LYS A 64 2.42 -16.32 3.47
CA LYS A 64 2.44 -15.82 2.09
C LYS A 64 3.18 -14.50 1.98
N ALA A 65 3.04 -13.62 2.98
CA ALA A 65 3.86 -12.43 3.12
C ALA A 65 5.36 -12.80 3.21
N GLY A 66 5.72 -13.80 4.01
CA GLY A 66 7.09 -14.32 4.11
C GLY A 66 7.66 -14.79 2.78
N ILE A 67 6.87 -15.51 1.98
CA ILE A 67 7.27 -15.90 0.62
C ILE A 67 7.44 -14.67 -0.27
N LEU A 68 6.49 -13.73 -0.25
CA LEU A 68 6.57 -12.48 -1.02
C LEU A 68 7.85 -11.71 -0.71
N TRP A 69 8.22 -11.56 0.56
CA TRP A 69 9.48 -10.91 0.96
C TRP A 69 10.72 -11.52 0.28
N GLY A 70 10.72 -12.82 0.01
CA GLY A 70 11.79 -13.51 -0.72
C GLY A 70 11.82 -13.24 -2.22
N HIS A 71 10.75 -12.71 -2.81
CA HIS A 71 10.65 -12.33 -4.23
C HIS A 71 10.74 -10.80 -4.45
N LEU A 72 10.91 -10.01 -3.40
CA LEU A 72 11.13 -8.57 -3.52
C LEU A 72 12.59 -8.26 -3.82
N ASP A 73 12.81 -7.16 -4.52
CA ASP A 73 14.14 -6.59 -4.62
C ASP A 73 14.65 -6.21 -3.21
N PRO A 74 15.92 -6.48 -2.86
CA PRO A 74 16.44 -6.21 -1.52
C PRO A 74 16.28 -4.75 -1.07
N VAL A 75 16.48 -3.79 -1.99
CA VAL A 75 16.33 -2.36 -1.68
C VAL A 75 14.87 -2.06 -1.41
N LYS A 76 13.99 -2.55 -2.29
CA LYS A 76 12.54 -2.35 -2.14
C LYS A 76 12.01 -2.95 -0.84
N ALA A 77 12.44 -4.17 -0.51
CA ALA A 77 12.03 -4.84 0.72
C ALA A 77 12.39 -4.00 1.96
N VAL A 78 13.61 -3.45 2.00
CA VAL A 78 14.03 -2.57 3.09
C VAL A 78 13.19 -1.29 3.15
N GLU A 79 12.86 -0.69 2.01
CA GLU A 79 12.01 0.51 1.98
C GLU A 79 10.60 0.24 2.51
N ILE A 80 9.97 -0.85 2.07
CA ILE A 80 8.64 -1.25 2.55
C ILE A 80 8.67 -1.54 4.05
N ALA A 81 9.69 -2.27 4.53
CA ALA A 81 9.85 -2.56 5.96
C ALA A 81 10.02 -1.28 6.79
N LYS A 82 10.83 -0.33 6.32
CA LYS A 82 10.97 1.00 6.95
C LYS A 82 9.65 1.75 6.99
N THR A 83 8.85 1.66 5.94
CA THR A 83 7.51 2.28 5.90
C THR A 83 6.58 1.62 6.93
N ILE A 84 6.56 0.29 7.03
CA ILE A 84 5.76 -0.42 8.05
C ILE A 84 6.13 0.04 9.47
N ILE A 85 7.41 0.22 9.76
CA ILE A 85 7.89 0.66 11.09
C ILE A 85 7.49 2.12 11.40
N ARG A 86 7.25 2.94 10.38
CA ARG A 86 6.98 4.38 10.51
C ARG A 86 5.50 4.76 10.38
N MET A 87 4.65 3.82 9.96
CA MET A 87 3.19 3.95 10.01
C MET A 87 2.71 3.95 11.45
#